data_AF-A0A969TM61-F1
#
_entry.id   AF-A0A969TM61-F1
#
_cell.length_a   1.000
_cell.length_b   1.000
_cell.length_c   1.000
_cell.angle_alpha   90.00
_cell.angle_beta   90.00
_cell.angle_gamma   90.00
#
_symmetry.space_group_name_H-M   'P 1'
#
loop_
_entity.id
_entity.type
_entity.pdbx_description
1 polymer ?
#
loop_
_entity_poly.entity_id
_entity_poly.type
_entity_poly.pdbx_seq_one_letter_code
_entity_poly.pdbx_strand_id
1 'polypeptide(L)'
;MTETSELPPQPHYCVTIWEGMAIAAGAVFIVAIGLAGLGYRFLSNTADPQRAMLIARSLMDYRIPGGAQGVLGANLGGAKVAIVSSPSFPKDPASLSPADVANVRGVELFIARVPLDVETTSDPATAHPYSEQSPDPYDIFASPDFSLSHRSGEDFKVTSEQIQERRFCNRMVPIRIQAGELLLSSQLPSVAAVKYDAIATLEDGKRQITLTAIGQDASKQAATVFNSLRCKT
;
A
#
# COMPACT_ATOMS: atom_id res chain seq x y z
N MET A 1 69.27 -33.48 -21.26
CA MET A 1 68.10 -33.60 -22.14
C MET A 1 66.99 -32.80 -21.49
N THR A 2 66.84 -31.54 -21.89
CA THR A 2 65.82 -30.62 -21.40
C THR A 2 64.73 -30.58 -22.47
N GLU A 3 63.59 -31.22 -22.20
CA GLU A 3 62.39 -31.06 -23.02
C GLU A 3 61.94 -29.60 -22.94
N THR A 4 62.16 -28.85 -24.01
CA THR A 4 61.52 -27.56 -24.24
C THR A 4 60.03 -27.82 -24.48
N SER A 5 59.24 -27.65 -23.43
CA SER A 5 57.78 -27.66 -23.51
C SER A 5 57.34 -26.45 -24.33
N GLU A 6 57.12 -26.63 -25.63
CA GLU A 6 56.49 -25.61 -26.48
C GLU A 6 55.06 -25.37 -25.95
N LEU A 7 54.79 -24.17 -25.43
CA LEU A 7 53.43 -23.79 -25.10
C LEU A 7 52.62 -23.66 -26.40
N PRO A 8 51.42 -24.26 -26.48
CA PRO A 8 50.59 -24.16 -27.66
C PRO A 8 50.24 -22.69 -27.96
N PRO A 9 50.15 -22.30 -29.24
CA PRO A 9 49.83 -20.94 -29.65
C PRO A 9 48.48 -20.52 -29.08
N GLN A 10 48.44 -19.37 -28.39
CA GLN A 10 47.19 -18.83 -27.88
C GLN A 10 46.31 -18.35 -29.04
N PRO A 11 45.08 -18.86 -29.20
CA PRO A 11 44.20 -18.41 -30.26
C PRO A 11 43.77 -16.95 -29.99
N HIS A 12 44.10 -16.05 -30.91
CA HIS A 12 43.56 -14.68 -30.91
C HIS A 12 42.14 -14.70 -31.46
N TYR A 13 41.14 -14.76 -30.58
CA TYR A 13 39.73 -14.62 -30.97
C TYR A 13 39.36 -13.13 -31.07
N CYS A 14 39.13 -12.64 -32.29
CA CYS A 14 38.62 -11.29 -32.49
C CYS A 14 37.10 -11.29 -32.27
N VAL A 15 36.66 -10.78 -31.12
CA VAL A 15 35.22 -10.58 -30.84
C VAL A 15 34.68 -9.55 -31.82
N THR A 16 33.67 -9.94 -32.59
CA THR A 16 33.02 -9.02 -33.52
C THR A 16 32.06 -8.09 -32.76
N ILE A 17 31.83 -6.89 -33.28
CA ILE A 17 30.90 -5.91 -32.66
C ILE A 17 29.51 -6.54 -32.46
N TRP A 18 29.07 -7.39 -33.39
CA TRP A 18 27.79 -8.10 -33.32
C TRP A 18 27.72 -9.12 -32.18
N GLU A 19 28.80 -9.87 -31.92
CA GLU A 19 28.86 -10.78 -30.77
C GLU A 19 28.78 -10.02 -29.45
N GLY A 20 29.48 -8.87 -29.36
CA GLY A 20 29.39 -7.99 -28.20
C GLY A 20 27.95 -7.49 -27.94
N MET A 21 27.25 -7.06 -29.00
CA MET A 21 25.85 -6.65 -28.90
C MET A 21 24.93 -7.81 -28.50
N ALA A 22 25.13 -9.00 -29.05
CA ALA A 22 24.32 -10.17 -28.73
C ALA A 22 24.50 -10.61 -27.27
N ILE A 23 25.73 -10.61 -26.77
CA ILE A 23 26.04 -10.93 -25.36
C ILE A 23 25.38 -9.89 -24.43
N ALA A 24 25.52 -8.60 -24.74
CA ALA A 24 24.92 -7.54 -23.94
C ALA A 24 23.38 -7.63 -23.91
N ALA A 25 22.74 -7.82 -25.07
CA ALA A 25 21.29 -7.99 -25.17
C ALA A 25 20.82 -9.25 -24.41
N GLY A 26 21.54 -10.37 -24.54
CA GLY A 26 21.27 -11.60 -23.80
C GLY A 26 21.37 -11.41 -22.28
N ALA A 27 22.40 -10.71 -21.81
CA ALA A 27 22.56 -10.40 -20.38
C ALA A 27 21.41 -9.54 -19.84
N VAL A 28 21.03 -8.47 -20.56
CA VAL A 28 19.89 -7.62 -20.20
C VAL A 28 18.59 -8.42 -20.16
N PHE A 29 18.37 -9.30 -21.14
CA PHE A 29 17.18 -10.12 -21.21
C PHE A 29 17.06 -11.10 -20.03
N ILE A 30 18.17 -11.73 -19.63
CA ILE A 30 18.20 -12.63 -18.46
C ILE A 30 17.90 -11.86 -17.18
N VAL A 31 18.49 -10.68 -16.99
CA VAL A 31 18.22 -9.82 -15.83
C VAL A 31 16.75 -9.41 -15.80
N ALA A 32 16.19 -9.00 -16.95
CA ALA A 32 14.79 -8.60 -17.05
C ALA A 32 13.83 -9.74 -16.69
N ILE A 33 14.08 -10.96 -17.18
CA ILE A 33 13.28 -12.14 -16.82
C ILE A 33 13.42 -12.47 -15.32
N GLY A 34 14.65 -12.42 -14.78
CA GLY A 34 14.89 -12.66 -13.36
C GLY A 34 14.11 -11.69 -12.48
N LEU A 35 14.15 -10.40 -12.80
CA LEU A 35 13.39 -9.37 -12.09
C LEU A 35 11.87 -9.55 -12.24
N ALA A 36 11.39 -9.90 -13.44
CA ALA A 36 9.97 -10.18 -13.66
C ALA A 36 9.49 -11.37 -12.82
N GLY A 37 10.27 -12.45 -12.74
CA GLY A 37 9.97 -13.62 -11.92
C GLY A 37 9.94 -13.31 -10.42
N LEU A 38 10.89 -12.51 -9.93
CA LEU A 38 10.90 -12.03 -8.54
C LEU A 38 9.70 -11.11 -8.25
N GLY A 39 9.37 -10.22 -9.18
CA GLY A 39 8.21 -9.33 -9.07
C GLY A 39 6.89 -10.11 -8.99
N TYR A 40 6.70 -11.09 -9.88
CA TYR A 40 5.53 -11.96 -9.85
C TYR A 40 5.40 -12.75 -8.54
N ARG A 41 6.50 -13.32 -8.06
CA ARG A 41 6.53 -14.05 -6.78
C ARG A 41 6.26 -13.13 -5.59
N PHE A 42 6.76 -11.90 -5.64
CA PHE A 42 6.45 -10.89 -4.62
C PHE A 42 4.95 -10.58 -4.62
N LEU A 43 4.39 -10.21 -5.78
CA LEU A 43 2.98 -9.84 -5.91
C LEU A 43 2.03 -10.97 -5.50
N SER A 44 2.25 -12.19 -5.98
CA SER A 44 1.45 -13.37 -5.61
C SER A 44 1.51 -13.67 -4.11
N ASN A 45 2.69 -13.58 -3.49
CA ASN A 45 2.84 -13.77 -2.05
C ASN A 45 2.26 -12.62 -1.22
N THR A 46 2.19 -11.40 -1.77
CA THR A 46 1.56 -10.26 -1.09
C THR A 46 0.04 -10.28 -1.20
N ALA A 47 -0.51 -10.89 -2.25
CA ALA A 47 -1.94 -11.03 -2.49
C ALA A 47 -2.57 -12.24 -1.76
N ASP A 48 -1.82 -12.95 -0.92
CA ASP A 48 -2.36 -14.02 -0.08
C ASP A 48 -3.29 -13.43 1.01
N PRO A 49 -4.60 -13.72 0.98
CA PRO A 49 -5.57 -13.14 1.89
C PRO A 49 -5.34 -13.55 3.36
N GLN A 50 -4.81 -14.75 3.63
CA GLN A 50 -4.54 -15.20 4.99
C GLN A 50 -3.34 -14.45 5.56
N ARG A 51 -2.28 -14.32 4.76
CA ARG A 51 -1.08 -13.56 5.13
C ARG A 51 -1.41 -12.08 5.37
N ALA A 52 -2.18 -11.47 4.48
CA ALA A 52 -2.64 -10.10 4.63
C ALA A 52 -3.40 -9.90 5.95
N MET A 53 -4.29 -10.82 6.31
CA MET A 53 -5.02 -10.79 7.57
C MET A 53 -4.10 -10.92 8.79
N LEU A 54 -3.11 -11.82 8.74
CA LEU A 54 -2.14 -12.01 9.83
C LEU A 54 -1.27 -10.76 10.02
N ILE A 55 -0.80 -10.15 8.93
CA ILE A 55 -0.04 -8.90 9.00
C ILE A 55 -0.93 -7.80 9.58
N ALA A 56 -2.14 -7.59 9.07
CA ALA A 56 -3.08 -6.61 9.61
C ALA A 56 -3.33 -6.80 11.11
N ARG A 57 -3.61 -8.02 11.55
CA ARG A 57 -3.81 -8.37 12.97
C ARG A 57 -2.55 -8.26 13.82
N SER A 58 -1.36 -8.36 13.22
CA SER A 58 -0.10 -8.12 13.92
C SER A 58 0.14 -6.63 14.15
N LEU A 59 -0.42 -5.77 13.31
CA LEU A 59 -0.30 -4.30 13.40
C LEU A 59 -1.33 -3.70 14.36
N MET A 60 -2.56 -4.21 14.32
CA MET A 60 -3.68 -3.59 15.00
C MET A 60 -4.82 -4.59 15.25
N ASP A 61 -5.54 -4.42 16.35
CA ASP A 61 -6.86 -5.03 16.51
C ASP A 61 -7.93 -4.10 15.93
N TYR A 62 -8.87 -4.69 15.18
CA TYR A 62 -9.93 -3.97 14.48
C TYR A 62 -11.18 -4.85 14.36
N ARG A 63 -12.35 -4.23 14.13
CA ARG A 63 -13.61 -4.93 13.87
C ARG A 63 -14.29 -4.33 12.64
N ILE A 64 -14.36 -5.12 11.57
CA ILE A 64 -15.12 -4.78 10.36
C ILE A 64 -16.49 -5.49 10.44
N PRO A 65 -17.62 -4.77 10.27
CA PRO A 65 -18.94 -5.38 10.22
C PRO A 65 -19.04 -6.48 9.15
N GLY A 66 -19.59 -7.64 9.52
CA GLY A 66 -19.66 -8.80 8.63
C GLY A 66 -18.36 -9.59 8.49
N GLY A 67 -17.31 -9.22 9.22
CA GLY A 67 -15.99 -9.86 9.16
C GLY A 67 -15.02 -9.11 8.25
N ALA A 68 -13.79 -9.59 8.22
CA ALA A 68 -12.71 -9.02 7.42
C ALA A 68 -12.03 -10.11 6.61
N GLN A 69 -11.62 -9.77 5.40
CA GLN A 69 -10.79 -10.58 4.52
C GLN A 69 -9.54 -9.81 4.17
N GLY A 70 -8.38 -10.47 4.17
CA GLY A 70 -7.16 -9.85 3.68
C GLY A 70 -7.19 -9.68 2.16
N VAL A 71 -6.66 -8.56 1.69
CA VAL A 71 -6.54 -8.23 0.25
C VAL A 71 -5.06 -8.22 -0.13
N LEU A 72 -4.24 -7.50 0.63
CA LEU A 72 -2.81 -7.38 0.39
C LEU A 72 -2.06 -7.32 1.72
N GLY A 73 -0.88 -7.92 1.79
CA GLY A 73 0.00 -7.84 2.95
C GLY A 73 1.46 -8.00 2.57
N ALA A 74 2.30 -7.03 2.95
CA ALA A 74 3.72 -7.05 2.65
C ALA A 74 4.58 -6.62 3.85
N ASN A 75 5.82 -7.10 3.86
CA ASN A 75 6.88 -6.65 4.75
C ASN A 75 8.07 -6.23 3.88
N LEU A 76 8.42 -4.95 3.91
CA LEU A 76 9.41 -4.30 3.06
C LEU A 76 10.35 -3.48 3.93
N GLY A 77 11.60 -3.92 4.08
CA GLY A 77 12.61 -3.15 4.82
C GLY A 77 12.22 -2.81 6.26
N GLY A 78 11.46 -3.69 6.94
CA GLY A 78 10.93 -3.44 8.28
C GLY A 78 9.58 -2.72 8.32
N ALA A 79 9.19 -2.05 7.23
CA ALA A 79 7.84 -1.54 7.08
C ALA A 79 6.86 -2.69 6.83
N LYS A 80 5.73 -2.65 7.51
CA LYS A 80 4.65 -3.62 7.37
C LYS A 80 3.42 -2.91 6.87
N VAL A 81 2.84 -3.44 5.79
CA VAL A 81 1.61 -2.90 5.19
C VAL A 81 0.59 -4.02 5.03
N ALA A 82 -0.67 -3.71 5.28
CA ALA A 82 -1.76 -4.62 5.03
C ALA A 82 -3.04 -3.89 4.64
N ILE A 83 -3.82 -4.53 3.77
CA ILE A 83 -5.15 -4.11 3.36
C ILE A 83 -6.11 -5.24 3.71
N VAL A 84 -7.18 -4.89 4.42
CA VAL A 84 -8.27 -5.79 4.74
C VAL A 84 -9.59 -5.13 4.35
N SER A 85 -10.54 -5.92 3.87
CA SER A 85 -11.85 -5.41 3.46
C SER A 85 -12.98 -6.28 3.99
N SER A 86 -14.17 -5.70 4.08
CA SER A 86 -15.40 -6.44 4.34
C SER A 86 -15.72 -7.34 3.14
N PRO A 87 -16.34 -8.52 3.33
CA PRO A 87 -16.76 -9.39 2.22
C PRO A 87 -17.69 -8.72 1.20
N SER A 88 -18.44 -7.68 1.61
CA SER A 88 -19.35 -6.94 0.73
C SER A 88 -18.65 -5.82 -0.06
N PHE A 89 -17.40 -5.51 0.23
CA PHE A 89 -16.63 -4.57 -0.56
C PHE A 89 -16.37 -5.23 -1.94
N PRO A 90 -16.77 -4.60 -3.07
CA PRO A 90 -16.62 -5.21 -4.39
C PRO A 90 -15.15 -5.52 -4.61
N LYS A 91 -14.79 -6.70 -5.11
CA LYS A 91 -13.40 -7.06 -5.45
C LYS A 91 -13.05 -6.80 -6.91
N ASP A 92 -14.04 -7.03 -7.76
CA ASP A 92 -13.97 -6.79 -9.20
C ASP A 92 -15.11 -5.85 -9.58
N PRO A 93 -14.85 -4.54 -9.71
CA PRO A 93 -15.89 -3.59 -10.08
C PRO A 93 -16.41 -3.84 -11.51
N ALA A 94 -15.66 -4.51 -12.38
CA ALA A 94 -16.13 -4.84 -13.73
C ALA A 94 -17.25 -5.90 -13.73
N SER A 95 -17.39 -6.66 -12.65
CA SER A 95 -18.45 -7.66 -12.49
C SER A 95 -19.80 -7.08 -12.01
N LEU A 96 -19.84 -5.81 -11.60
CA LEU A 96 -21.05 -5.17 -11.09
C LEU A 96 -21.92 -4.65 -12.23
N SER A 97 -23.25 -4.81 -12.10
CA SER A 97 -24.20 -4.09 -12.95
C SER A 97 -24.53 -2.71 -12.36
N PRO A 98 -25.00 -1.74 -13.17
CA PRO A 98 -25.44 -0.44 -12.65
C PRO A 98 -26.51 -0.51 -11.54
N ALA A 99 -27.35 -1.55 -11.55
CA ALA A 99 -28.36 -1.77 -10.52
C ALA A 99 -27.76 -2.28 -9.20
N ASP A 100 -26.67 -3.05 -9.25
CA ASP A 100 -26.00 -3.57 -8.05
C ASP A 100 -25.29 -2.44 -7.30
N VAL A 101 -24.77 -1.45 -8.02
CA VAL A 101 -24.01 -0.31 -7.47
C VAL A 101 -24.80 0.45 -6.41
N ALA A 102 -26.11 0.62 -6.57
CA ALA A 102 -26.97 1.29 -5.59
C ALA A 102 -27.02 0.56 -4.23
N ASN A 103 -26.73 -0.74 -4.21
CA ASN A 103 -26.75 -1.59 -3.03
C ASN A 103 -25.34 -1.96 -2.55
N VAL A 104 -24.29 -1.51 -3.25
CA VAL A 104 -22.91 -1.76 -2.85
C VAL A 104 -22.64 -1.07 -1.53
N ARG A 105 -22.04 -1.83 -0.62
CA ARG A 105 -21.63 -1.35 0.70
C ARG A 105 -20.41 -2.10 1.15
N GLY A 106 -19.55 -1.45 1.90
CA GLY A 106 -18.41 -2.14 2.48
C GLY A 106 -17.40 -1.19 3.04
N VAL A 107 -16.37 -1.79 3.61
CA VAL A 107 -15.24 -1.10 4.21
C VAL A 107 -13.95 -1.74 3.70
N GLU A 108 -12.99 -0.90 3.34
CA GLU A 108 -11.59 -1.25 3.13
C GLU A 108 -10.74 -0.48 4.14
N LEU A 109 -9.79 -1.18 4.77
CA LEU A 109 -8.88 -0.64 5.76
C LEU A 109 -7.45 -0.98 5.36
N PHE A 110 -6.69 0.07 5.03
CA PHE A 110 -5.25 0.05 4.88
C PHE A 110 -4.60 0.37 6.23
N ILE A 111 -3.58 -0.42 6.60
CA ILE A 111 -2.79 -0.26 7.81
C ILE A 111 -1.31 -0.35 7.43
N ALA A 112 -0.52 0.62 7.83
CA ALA A 112 0.92 0.62 7.69
C ALA A 112 1.62 0.92 9.03
N ARG A 113 2.79 0.31 9.23
CA ARG A 113 3.74 0.64 10.29
C ARG A 113 5.13 0.73 9.68
N VAL A 114 5.84 1.81 9.98
CA VAL A 114 7.24 2.06 9.59
C VAL A 114 8.06 2.26 10.87
N PRO A 115 9.16 1.53 11.09
CA PRO A 115 10.02 1.73 12.25
C PRO A 115 10.71 3.11 12.20
N LEU A 116 10.98 3.71 13.37
CA LEU A 116 11.59 5.05 13.51
C LEU A 116 13.13 5.04 13.40
N ASP A 117 13.77 3.88 13.33
CA ASP A 117 15.24 3.75 13.28
C ASP A 117 15.87 4.27 11.96
N VAL A 118 15.06 4.80 11.04
CA VAL A 118 15.51 5.51 9.85
C VAL A 118 15.64 6.97 10.22
N GLU A 119 16.83 7.39 10.67
CA GLU A 119 17.29 8.74 11.07
C GLU A 119 16.47 9.93 10.55
N THR A 120 15.24 10.08 11.04
CA THR A 120 14.39 11.25 10.77
C THR A 120 14.60 12.17 11.95
N THR A 121 15.68 12.96 11.87
CA THR A 121 15.96 14.06 12.80
C THR A 121 14.96 15.18 12.53
N SER A 122 13.69 14.94 12.88
CA SER A 122 12.60 15.91 12.72
C SER A 122 12.15 16.32 14.12
N ASP A 123 12.40 17.58 14.45
CA ASP A 123 12.00 18.17 15.73
C ASP A 123 10.48 18.02 15.92
N PRO A 124 9.99 17.27 16.94
CA PRO A 124 8.58 16.86 17.03
C PRO A 124 7.61 17.99 17.41
N ALA A 125 8.09 19.23 17.58
CA ALA A 125 7.33 20.31 18.21
C ALA A 125 6.51 21.20 17.25
N THR A 126 6.75 21.17 15.93
CA THR A 126 6.13 22.15 15.00
C THR A 126 5.60 21.58 13.68
N ALA A 127 5.75 20.29 13.41
CA ALA A 127 5.24 19.71 12.17
C ALA A 127 3.72 19.42 12.28
N HIS A 128 2.91 20.18 11.56
CA HIS A 128 1.51 19.79 11.32
C HIS A 128 1.50 18.51 10.45
N PRO A 129 0.82 17.43 10.87
CA PRO A 129 0.83 16.14 10.17
C PRO A 129 0.17 16.15 8.78
N TYR A 130 -0.40 17.29 8.38
CA TYR A 130 -1.02 17.53 7.07
C TYR A 130 -0.40 18.73 6.35
N SER A 131 0.77 19.22 6.76
CA SER A 131 1.47 20.28 6.04
C SER A 131 1.93 19.74 4.69
N GLU A 132 1.61 20.44 3.60
CA GLU A 132 1.78 20.01 2.20
C GLU A 132 3.23 19.71 1.78
N GLN A 133 4.22 20.02 2.62
CA GLN A 133 5.63 19.77 2.34
C GLN A 133 6.30 19.10 3.54
N SER A 134 6.34 17.76 3.51
CA SER A 134 7.35 17.05 4.30
C SER A 134 8.73 17.49 3.77
N PRO A 135 9.64 17.96 4.64
CA PRO A 135 11.01 18.27 4.24
C PRO A 135 11.82 17.01 3.93
N ASP A 136 11.31 15.83 4.29
CA ASP A 136 11.95 14.55 3.98
C ASP A 136 11.42 14.01 2.63
N PRO A 137 12.24 14.04 1.56
CA PRO A 137 11.86 13.51 0.24
C PRO A 137 11.69 11.99 0.23
N TYR A 138 12.08 11.29 1.30
CA TYR A 138 11.94 9.83 1.44
C TYR A 138 10.74 9.42 2.30
N ASP A 139 10.04 10.35 2.95
CA ASP A 139 8.79 10.05 3.67
C ASP A 139 7.63 9.94 2.68
N ILE A 140 7.65 8.87 1.90
CA ILE A 140 6.57 8.47 0.98
C ILE A 140 5.21 8.34 1.68
N PHE A 141 5.19 8.22 3.02
CA PHE A 141 3.97 8.11 3.83
C PHE A 141 3.46 9.47 4.35
N ALA A 142 4.22 10.56 4.18
CA ALA A 142 3.81 11.90 4.61
C ALA A 142 3.13 12.72 3.51
N SER A 143 3.17 12.30 2.25
CA SER A 143 2.47 13.08 1.23
C SER A 143 0.96 12.89 1.41
N PRO A 144 0.18 13.99 1.43
CA PRO A 144 -1.28 13.92 1.56
C PRO A 144 -1.95 13.15 0.40
N ASP A 145 -1.21 12.98 -0.70
CA ASP A 145 -1.61 12.30 -1.92
C ASP A 145 -1.19 10.82 -1.98
N PHE A 146 -0.34 10.34 -1.06
CA PHE A 146 0.01 8.93 -1.02
C PHE A 146 -1.11 8.12 -0.34
N SER A 147 -2.09 7.76 -1.15
CA SER A 147 -3.09 6.75 -0.83
C SER A 147 -2.67 5.43 -1.50
N LEU A 148 -2.14 4.49 -0.72
CA LEU A 148 -2.04 3.08 -1.12
C LEU A 148 -3.41 2.39 -1.09
N SER A 149 -4.48 3.08 -1.50
CA SER A 149 -5.65 2.38 -1.97
C SER A 149 -5.18 1.58 -3.17
N HIS A 150 -5.10 0.26 -3.01
CA HIS A 150 -4.63 -0.70 -4.03
C HIS A 150 -5.39 -0.58 -5.37
N ARG A 151 -6.44 0.23 -5.37
CA ARG A 151 -7.25 0.69 -6.48
C ARG A 151 -6.94 2.13 -6.86
N SER A 152 -5.69 2.43 -7.15
CA SER A 152 -5.23 3.73 -7.68
C SER A 152 -5.84 4.13 -9.04
N GLY A 153 -6.93 3.48 -9.46
CA GLY A 153 -7.77 3.86 -10.60
C GLY A 153 -9.24 4.14 -10.22
N GLU A 154 -9.60 4.14 -8.94
CA GLU A 154 -10.92 4.60 -8.48
C GLU A 154 -10.85 6.11 -8.17
N ASP A 155 -11.58 6.92 -8.93
CA ASP A 155 -11.64 8.37 -8.74
C ASP A 155 -12.55 8.68 -7.54
N PHE A 156 -11.95 8.87 -6.36
CA PHE A 156 -12.65 9.40 -5.19
C PHE A 156 -12.80 10.93 -5.34
N LYS A 157 -14.02 11.37 -5.64
CA LYS A 157 -14.38 12.79 -5.77
C LYS A 157 -14.79 13.34 -4.42
N VAL A 158 -13.87 14.03 -3.77
CA VAL A 158 -14.10 14.69 -2.48
C VAL A 158 -15.14 15.81 -2.66
N THR A 159 -16.20 15.78 -1.87
CA THR A 159 -17.21 16.86 -1.80
C THR A 159 -17.09 17.69 -0.54
N SER A 160 -16.57 17.09 0.54
CA SER A 160 -16.27 17.79 1.77
C SER A 160 -15.08 17.16 2.49
N GLU A 161 -14.34 17.99 3.20
CA GLU A 161 -13.18 17.60 3.98
C GLU A 161 -13.20 18.32 5.32
N GLN A 162 -12.85 17.60 6.37
CA GLN A 162 -12.69 18.16 7.71
C GLN A 162 -11.58 17.43 8.47
N ILE A 163 -10.89 18.16 9.34
CA ILE A 163 -9.95 17.59 10.29
C ILE A 163 -10.61 17.55 11.66
N GLN A 164 -10.58 16.40 12.32
CA GLN A 164 -11.16 16.23 13.65
C GLN A 164 -10.17 15.53 14.59
N GLU A 165 -10.04 16.01 15.82
CA GLU A 165 -9.27 15.30 16.85
C GLU A 165 -10.03 14.06 17.32
N ARG A 166 -9.45 12.87 17.14
CA ARG A 166 -10.02 11.61 17.63
C ARG A 166 -8.98 10.75 18.31
N ARG A 167 -9.46 9.88 19.19
CA ARG A 167 -8.61 8.92 19.86
C ARG A 167 -8.23 7.78 18.92
N PHE A 168 -6.94 7.64 18.65
CA PHE A 168 -6.35 6.54 17.88
C PHE A 168 -5.16 6.01 18.66
N CYS A 169 -5.13 4.70 18.92
CA CYS A 169 -4.04 4.07 19.67
C CYS A 169 -3.74 4.72 21.03
N ASN A 170 -4.80 5.04 21.76
CA ASN A 170 -4.79 5.71 23.06
C ASN A 170 -4.28 7.16 23.09
N ARG A 171 -3.91 7.75 21.94
CA ARG A 171 -3.52 9.15 21.80
C ARG A 171 -4.60 9.94 21.05
N MET A 172 -4.69 11.24 21.30
CA MET A 172 -5.50 12.13 20.45
C MET A 172 -4.67 12.46 19.22
N VAL A 173 -5.22 12.19 18.04
CA VAL A 173 -4.58 12.52 16.77
C VAL A 173 -5.57 13.23 15.86
N PRO A 174 -5.10 14.17 15.02
CA PRO A 174 -5.93 14.78 14.01
C PRO A 174 -6.21 13.75 12.91
N ILE A 175 -7.49 13.50 12.65
CA ILE A 175 -7.95 12.63 11.58
C ILE A 175 -8.52 13.47 10.44
N ARG A 176 -8.14 13.17 9.21
CA ARG A 176 -8.70 13.79 8.01
C ARG A 176 -9.88 12.95 7.54
N ILE A 177 -11.07 13.53 7.61
CA ILE A 177 -12.32 12.90 7.18
C ILE A 177 -12.73 13.55 5.86
N GLN A 178 -12.74 12.76 4.80
CA GLN A 178 -13.19 13.19 3.49
C GLN A 178 -14.50 12.46 3.15
N ALA A 179 -15.55 13.19 2.82
CA ALA A 179 -16.77 12.61 2.27
C ALA A 179 -16.89 12.99 0.80
N GLY A 180 -17.47 12.10 0.01
CA GLY A 180 -17.50 12.26 -1.43
C GLY A 180 -18.19 11.11 -2.12
N GLU A 181 -17.82 10.91 -3.37
CA GLU A 181 -18.30 9.81 -4.19
C GLU A 181 -17.11 9.03 -4.75
N LEU A 182 -17.25 7.71 -4.82
CA LEU A 182 -16.25 6.81 -5.38
C LEU A 182 -16.74 6.29 -6.72
N LEU A 183 -15.94 6.48 -7.77
CA LEU A 183 -16.15 5.87 -9.06
C LEU A 183 -15.47 4.50 -9.11
N LEU A 184 -16.25 3.42 -8.97
CA LEU A 184 -15.74 2.04 -8.99
C LEU A 184 -15.24 1.62 -10.40
N SER A 185 -15.88 2.14 -11.44
CA SER A 185 -15.54 1.92 -12.85
C SER A 185 -16.12 3.07 -13.67
N SER A 186 -15.50 3.42 -14.80
CA SER A 186 -15.94 4.52 -15.68
C SER A 186 -17.33 4.30 -16.29
N GLN A 187 -17.82 3.07 -16.30
CA GLN A 187 -19.13 2.69 -16.84
C GLN A 187 -20.23 2.60 -15.77
N LEU A 188 -19.87 2.70 -14.49
CA LEU A 188 -20.78 2.55 -13.37
C LEU A 188 -21.10 3.91 -12.74
N PRO A 189 -22.30 4.07 -12.16
CA PRO A 189 -22.58 5.26 -11.36
C PRO A 189 -21.64 5.34 -10.16
N SER A 190 -21.41 6.56 -9.67
CA SER A 190 -20.62 6.78 -8.46
C SER A 190 -21.39 6.33 -7.20
N VAL A 191 -20.66 5.93 -6.16
CA VAL A 191 -21.23 5.49 -4.87
C VAL A 191 -20.81 6.46 -3.79
N ALA A 192 -21.73 6.82 -2.89
CA ALA A 192 -21.39 7.62 -1.71
C ALA A 192 -20.27 6.92 -0.90
N ALA A 193 -19.24 7.68 -0.56
CA ALA A 193 -18.05 7.14 0.07
C ALA A 193 -17.47 8.13 1.09
N VAL A 194 -16.83 7.57 2.12
CA VAL A 194 -16.18 8.33 3.18
C VAL A 194 -14.82 7.71 3.46
N LYS A 195 -13.79 8.55 3.49
CA LYS A 195 -12.41 8.18 3.78
C LYS A 195 -11.94 8.83 5.08
N TYR A 196 -11.32 8.03 5.95
CA TYR A 196 -10.68 8.47 7.19
C TYR A 196 -9.19 8.19 7.07
N ASP A 197 -8.37 9.23 7.11
CA ASP A 197 -6.91 9.11 7.18
C ASP A 197 -6.44 9.52 8.57
N ALA A 198 -5.56 8.72 9.16
CA ALA A 198 -4.91 9.06 10.42
C ALA A 198 -3.47 8.57 10.44
N ILE A 199 -2.59 9.41 10.98
CA ILE A 199 -1.17 9.12 11.19
C ILE A 199 -0.86 9.34 12.67
N ALA A 200 -0.14 8.38 13.28
CA ALA A 200 0.34 8.50 14.64
C ALA A 200 1.78 8.02 14.75
N THR A 201 2.61 8.83 15.41
CA THR A 201 3.96 8.44 15.80
C THR A 201 3.91 7.86 17.22
N LEU A 202 4.31 6.60 17.34
CA LEU A 202 4.41 5.85 18.60
C LEU A 202 5.87 5.45 18.83
N GLU A 203 6.17 4.95 20.03
CA GLU A 203 7.54 4.53 20.41
C GLU A 203 8.13 3.49 19.45
N ASP A 204 7.29 2.67 18.84
CA ASP A 204 7.69 1.53 18.01
C ASP A 204 7.62 1.81 16.50
N GLY A 205 7.26 3.01 16.08
CA GLY A 205 7.07 3.34 14.67
C GLY A 205 6.07 4.47 14.39
N LYS A 206 6.12 4.97 13.16
CA LYS A 206 5.02 5.72 12.54
C LYS A 206 3.97 4.72 12.07
N ARG A 207 2.71 4.94 12.45
CA ARG A 207 1.56 4.15 12.00
C ARG A 207 0.64 5.02 11.18
N GLN A 208 0.21 4.49 10.05
CA GLN A 208 -0.76 5.13 9.17
C GLN A 208 -1.93 4.19 8.95
N ILE A 209 -3.13 4.75 8.96
CA ILE A 209 -4.32 4.04 8.52
C ILE A 209 -5.09 4.90 7.53
N THR A 210 -5.65 4.23 6.52
CA THR A 210 -6.62 4.80 5.59
C THR A 210 -7.81 3.86 5.57
N LEU A 211 -8.98 4.38 5.92
CA LEU A 211 -10.21 3.63 6.03
C LEU A 211 -11.21 4.22 5.05
N THR A 212 -11.62 3.42 4.06
CA THR A 212 -12.62 3.80 3.06
C THR A 212 -13.88 3.01 3.29
N ALA A 213 -15.01 3.68 3.49
CA ALA A 213 -16.33 3.06 3.54
C ALA A 213 -17.17 3.54 2.38
N ILE A 214 -18.00 2.66 1.82
CA ILE A 214 -18.88 2.95 0.68
C ILE A 214 -20.32 2.53 0.97
N GLY A 215 -21.26 3.19 0.29
CA GLY A 215 -22.70 2.96 0.40
C GLY A 215 -23.42 4.01 1.27
N GLN A 216 -24.75 3.88 1.40
CA GLN A 216 -25.60 4.86 2.10
C GLN A 216 -25.19 5.09 3.56
N ASP A 217 -24.66 4.06 4.22
CA ASP A 217 -24.20 4.11 5.62
C ASP A 217 -22.68 4.32 5.76
N ALA A 218 -21.97 4.74 4.70
CA ALA A 218 -20.51 4.84 4.67
C ALA A 218 -19.94 5.59 5.88
N SER A 219 -20.49 6.77 6.21
CA SER A 219 -20.04 7.58 7.36
C SER A 219 -20.16 6.83 8.69
N LYS A 220 -21.29 6.16 8.92
CA LYS A 220 -21.55 5.39 10.15
C LYS A 220 -20.65 4.15 10.24
N GLN A 221 -20.44 3.45 9.13
CA GLN A 221 -19.56 2.28 9.07
C GLN A 221 -18.10 2.68 9.31
N ALA A 222 -17.62 3.74 8.65
CA ALA A 222 -16.28 4.27 8.85
C ALA A 222 -16.05 4.67 10.31
N ALA A 223 -16.98 5.42 10.91
CA ALA A 223 -16.87 5.79 12.32
C ALA A 223 -16.83 4.56 13.25
N THR A 224 -17.66 3.55 12.98
CA THR A 224 -17.70 2.30 13.76
C THR A 224 -16.38 1.55 13.70
N VAL A 225 -15.82 1.38 12.49
CA VAL A 225 -14.55 0.67 12.29
C VAL A 225 -13.40 1.46 12.90
N PHE A 226 -13.33 2.77 12.66
CA PHE A 226 -12.32 3.65 13.23
C PHE A 226 -12.30 3.58 14.76
N ASN A 227 -13.46 3.65 15.40
CA ASN A 227 -13.57 3.57 16.87
C ASN A 227 -13.17 2.20 17.44
N SER A 228 -13.14 1.15 16.62
CA SER A 228 -12.70 -0.20 17.00
C SER A 228 -11.18 -0.39 16.96
N LEU A 229 -10.44 0.52 16.32
CA LEU A 229 -9.00 0.39 16.11
C LEU A 229 -8.23 0.46 17.44
N ARG A 230 -7.38 -0.55 17.70
CA ARG A 230 -6.49 -0.59 18.87
C ARG A 230 -5.10 -1.03 18.44
N CYS A 231 -4.10 -0.18 18.68
CA CYS A 231 -2.71 -0.54 18.42
C CYS A 231 -2.24 -1.66 19.35
N LYS A 232 -1.53 -2.63 18.80
CA LYS A 232 -0.74 -3.58 19.60
C LYS A 232 0.56 -2.91 20.03
N THR A 233 0.86 -2.97 21.32
CA THR A 233 2.18 -2.65 21.90
C THR A 233 3.14 -3.80 21.69
#